data_AF-A0A497M6H0-F1
#
_entry.id   AF-A0A497M6H0-F1
#
_cell.length_a   1.000
_cell.length_b   1.000
_cell.length_c   1.000
_cell.angle_alpha   90.00
_cell.angle_beta   90.00
_cell.angle_gamma   90.00
#
_symmetry.space_group_name_H-M   'P 1'
#
loop_
_entity.id
_entity.type
_entity.pdbx_description
1 polymer ?
#
loop_
_entity_poly.entity_id
_entity_poly.type
_entity_poly.pdbx_seq_one_letter_code
_entity_poly.pdbx_strand_id
1 'polypeptide(L)'
;MSIPVAVEAVFGGFDGFKPGEPAITPLLSVELLAMAVLAGFLGALMGLGGGIVMVPMLTSVFNLPIHEAVAISIVGVVATGISGGSAYLRQKMTNIRLAMFLETSTTLGALTGALLALMIPGAFLFIIFSAFAFYVSISQVRSIKLEAKKMRLDGFKKATPDRLSRILDLSGSYFDKSLGADVGYVVKGSIPGWLVSFMAGMGSGLLGIGGGFIKVSAMNLFMNVPLKASIATSKFM
;
A
#
# COMPACT_ATOMS: atom_id res chain seq x y z
N MET A 1 -40.47 -10.16 -12.45
CA MET A 1 -39.56 -9.08 -12.90
C MET A 1 -38.18 -9.47 -12.43
N SER A 2 -37.40 -10.02 -13.36
CA SER A 2 -36.20 -10.81 -13.09
C SER A 2 -35.03 -9.88 -12.73
N ILE A 3 -34.47 -10.07 -11.52
CA ILE A 3 -33.23 -9.40 -11.12
C ILE A 3 -32.11 -9.97 -11.99
N PRO A 4 -31.25 -9.14 -12.59
CA PRO A 4 -30.24 -9.61 -13.52
C PRO A 4 -29.16 -10.45 -12.80
N VAL A 5 -28.81 -11.55 -13.45
CA VAL A 5 -27.81 -12.60 -13.13
C VAL A 5 -26.44 -12.07 -12.65
N ALA A 6 -26.15 -10.78 -12.80
CA ALA A 6 -24.93 -10.14 -12.31
C ALA A 6 -24.86 -10.01 -10.77
N VAL A 7 -26.00 -10.04 -10.06
CA VAL A 7 -26.01 -9.94 -8.58
C VAL A 7 -25.70 -11.28 -7.93
N GLU A 8 -26.11 -12.40 -8.52
CA GLU A 8 -25.86 -13.75 -8.02
C GLU A 8 -24.38 -14.12 -8.06
N ALA A 9 -23.65 -13.64 -9.08
CA ALA A 9 -22.21 -13.88 -9.24
C ALA A 9 -21.34 -13.19 -8.17
N VAL A 10 -21.86 -12.18 -7.46
CA VAL A 10 -21.16 -11.48 -6.36
C VAL A 10 -21.40 -12.17 -5.01
N PHE A 11 -22.44 -13.01 -4.91
CA PHE A 11 -22.83 -13.71 -3.67
C PHE A 11 -22.75 -15.24 -3.78
N GLY A 12 -22.23 -15.78 -4.88
CA GLY A 12 -22.15 -17.24 -5.14
C GLY A 12 -21.19 -18.03 -4.25
N GLY A 13 -20.51 -17.39 -3.30
CA GLY A 13 -19.78 -18.05 -2.21
C GLY A 13 -20.61 -18.27 -0.94
N PHE A 14 -21.85 -17.75 -0.89
CA PHE A 14 -22.76 -17.81 0.26
C PHE A 14 -23.86 -18.88 0.10
N ASP A 15 -23.52 -20.07 -0.39
CA ASP A 15 -24.45 -21.21 -0.48
C ASP A 15 -24.95 -21.73 0.89
N GLY A 16 -24.54 -21.08 2.00
CA GLY A 16 -25.00 -21.37 3.36
C GLY A 16 -26.03 -20.39 3.94
N PHE A 17 -26.49 -19.36 3.20
CA PHE A 17 -27.44 -18.40 3.76
C PHE A 17 -28.86 -18.99 3.88
N LYS A 18 -29.15 -19.59 5.03
CA LYS A 18 -30.52 -19.92 5.43
C LYS A 18 -31.23 -18.65 5.91
N PRO A 19 -32.38 -18.28 5.32
CA PRO A 19 -33.15 -17.14 5.80
C PRO A 19 -33.53 -17.33 7.28
N GLY A 20 -33.00 -16.49 8.17
CA GLY A 20 -33.26 -16.55 9.62
C GLY A 20 -32.06 -16.93 10.50
N GLU A 21 -30.95 -17.41 9.93
CA GLU A 21 -29.68 -17.57 10.66
C GLU A 21 -28.79 -16.33 10.45
N PRO A 22 -28.06 -15.85 11.47
CA PRO A 22 -27.10 -14.77 11.27
C PRO A 22 -26.00 -15.22 10.30
N ALA A 23 -25.89 -14.53 9.15
CA ALA A 23 -24.89 -14.79 8.12
C ALA A 23 -23.44 -14.75 8.66
N ILE A 24 -23.22 -14.06 9.78
CA ILE A 24 -21.94 -13.93 10.47
C ILE A 24 -22.14 -14.31 11.92
N THR A 25 -21.50 -15.38 12.37
CA THR A 25 -21.52 -15.76 13.78
C THR A 25 -20.70 -14.75 14.62
N PRO A 26 -21.02 -14.57 15.91
CA PRO A 26 -20.22 -13.72 16.80
C PRO A 26 -18.73 -14.14 16.83
N LEU A 27 -18.46 -15.45 16.72
CA LEU A 27 -17.11 -15.99 16.65
C LEU A 27 -16.38 -15.53 15.38
N LEU A 28 -17.01 -15.68 14.22
CA LEU A 28 -16.46 -15.22 12.94
C LEU A 28 -16.18 -13.71 12.95
N SER A 29 -17.05 -12.92 13.58
CA SER A 29 -16.85 -11.47 13.74
C SER A 29 -15.58 -11.15 14.53
N VAL A 30 -15.32 -11.90 15.61
CA VAL A 30 -14.11 -11.72 16.45
C VAL A 30 -12.85 -12.11 15.69
N GLU A 31 -12.88 -13.20 14.92
CA GLU A 31 -11.75 -13.65 14.11
C GLU A 31 -11.39 -12.63 13.02
N LEU A 32 -12.39 -12.13 12.29
CA LEU A 32 -12.20 -11.09 11.27
C LEU A 32 -11.67 -9.78 11.88
N LEU A 33 -12.17 -9.39 13.05
CA LEU A 33 -11.68 -8.21 13.76
C LEU A 33 -10.22 -8.38 14.20
N ALA A 34 -9.87 -9.52 14.81
CA ALA A 34 -8.50 -9.81 15.23
C ALA A 34 -7.52 -9.78 14.04
N MET A 35 -7.92 -10.39 12.93
CA MET A 35 -7.17 -10.36 11.68
C MET A 35 -7.00 -8.92 11.16
N ALA A 36 -8.08 -8.14 11.10
CA ALA A 36 -8.05 -6.77 10.61
C ALA A 36 -7.17 -5.86 11.48
N VAL A 37 -7.21 -6.04 12.81
CA VAL A 37 -6.33 -5.33 13.75
C VAL A 37 -4.86 -5.69 13.51
N LEU A 38 -4.54 -6.97 13.37
CA LEU A 38 -3.18 -7.43 13.10
C LEU A 38 -2.66 -6.90 11.75
N ALA A 39 -3.46 -7.03 10.70
CA ALA A 39 -3.15 -6.54 9.37
C ALA A 39 -2.99 -5.02 9.35
N GLY A 40 -3.83 -4.29 10.06
CA GLY A 40 -3.75 -2.84 10.21
C GLY A 40 -2.52 -2.39 10.99
N PHE A 41 -2.18 -3.08 12.08
CA PHE A 41 -0.98 -2.81 12.87
C PHE A 41 0.30 -3.02 12.04
N LEU A 42 0.46 -4.19 11.42
CA LEU A 42 1.61 -4.49 10.55
C LEU A 42 1.63 -3.53 9.34
N GLY A 43 0.46 -3.27 8.77
CA GLY A 43 0.28 -2.33 7.67
C GLY A 43 0.67 -0.90 8.03
N ALA A 44 0.43 -0.45 9.26
CA ALA A 44 0.79 0.88 9.77
C ALA A 44 2.30 1.00 10.03
N LEU A 45 2.92 -0.02 10.62
CA LEU A 45 4.36 -0.04 10.90
C LEU A 45 5.21 -0.04 9.64
N MET A 46 4.83 -0.85 8.65
CA MET A 46 5.63 -1.09 7.45
C MET A 46 5.21 -0.23 6.25
N GLY A 47 4.14 0.56 6.38
CA GLY A 47 3.57 1.32 5.27
C GLY A 47 2.93 0.44 4.19
N LEU A 48 2.59 -0.82 4.49
CA LEU A 48 2.10 -1.81 3.52
C LEU A 48 0.62 -1.65 3.15
N GLY A 49 -0.20 -1.01 3.99
CA GLY A 49 -1.67 -0.97 3.80
C GLY A 49 -2.43 -2.20 4.32
N GLY A 50 -1.73 -3.25 4.77
CA GLY A 50 -2.35 -4.42 5.41
C GLY A 50 -2.93 -5.46 4.46
N GLY A 51 -3.14 -5.12 3.18
CA GLY A 51 -3.69 -6.03 2.17
C GLY A 51 -2.81 -7.27 1.91
N ILE A 52 -1.49 -7.13 2.05
CA ILE A 52 -0.54 -8.27 1.98
C ILE A 52 -0.78 -9.33 3.06
N VAL A 53 -1.43 -8.97 4.17
CA VAL A 53 -1.84 -9.88 5.24
C VAL A 53 -3.30 -10.32 5.04
N MET A 54 -4.19 -9.39 4.69
CA MET A 54 -5.61 -9.68 4.50
C MET A 54 -5.87 -10.68 3.37
N VAL A 55 -5.24 -10.52 2.20
CA VAL A 55 -5.52 -11.40 1.03
C VAL A 55 -5.17 -12.87 1.30
N PRO A 56 -3.98 -13.23 1.82
CA PRO A 56 -3.69 -14.61 2.19
C PRO A 56 -4.60 -15.16 3.28
N MET A 57 -4.97 -14.35 4.28
CA MET A 57 -5.85 -14.81 5.36
C MET A 57 -7.27 -15.08 4.84
N LEU A 58 -7.82 -14.18 4.02
CA LEU A 58 -9.14 -14.36 3.41
C LEU A 58 -9.18 -15.58 2.47
N THR A 59 -8.13 -15.80 1.69
CA THR A 59 -8.07 -16.92 0.74
C THR A 59 -7.74 -18.26 1.39
N SER A 60 -6.83 -18.30 2.37
CA SER A 60 -6.33 -19.56 2.94
C SER A 60 -7.06 -20.00 4.20
N VAL A 61 -7.50 -19.04 5.04
CA VAL A 61 -8.21 -19.35 6.30
C VAL A 61 -9.72 -19.38 6.07
N PHE A 62 -10.23 -18.36 5.37
CA PHE A 62 -11.67 -18.22 5.13
C PHE A 62 -12.14 -18.83 3.80
N ASN A 63 -11.21 -19.35 2.98
CA ASN A 63 -11.48 -20.00 1.69
C ASN A 63 -12.26 -19.13 0.68
N LEU A 64 -12.09 -17.80 0.76
CA LEU A 64 -12.71 -16.89 -0.21
C LEU A 64 -12.00 -16.98 -1.56
N PRO A 65 -12.74 -16.87 -2.68
CA PRO A 65 -12.16 -16.63 -3.99
C PRO A 65 -11.24 -15.41 -3.96
N ILE A 66 -10.11 -15.48 -4.68
CA ILE A 66 -9.11 -14.41 -4.65
C ILE A 66 -9.67 -13.06 -5.11
N HIS A 67 -10.59 -13.03 -6.08
CA HIS A 67 -11.23 -11.79 -6.53
C HIS A 67 -12.01 -11.10 -5.41
N GLU A 68 -12.72 -11.86 -4.58
CA GLU A 68 -13.46 -11.33 -3.42
C GLU A 68 -12.48 -10.88 -2.32
N ALA A 69 -11.46 -11.68 -2.03
CA ALA A 69 -10.44 -11.35 -1.05
C ALA A 69 -9.71 -10.04 -1.42
N VAL A 70 -9.38 -9.86 -2.71
CA VAL A 70 -8.79 -8.64 -3.26
C VAL A 70 -9.74 -7.45 -3.03
N ALA A 71 -11.02 -7.58 -3.37
CA ALA A 71 -12.00 -6.51 -3.19
C ALA A 71 -12.16 -6.10 -1.71
N ILE A 72 -12.31 -7.07 -0.81
CA ILE A 72 -12.43 -6.84 0.64
C ILE A 72 -11.16 -6.18 1.20
N SER A 73 -9.98 -6.66 0.79
CA SER A 73 -8.71 -6.14 1.28
C SER A 73 -8.47 -4.67 0.94
N ILE A 74 -8.91 -4.20 -0.23
CA ILE A 74 -8.78 -2.78 -0.63
C ILE A 74 -9.55 -1.86 0.33
N VAL A 75 -10.74 -2.27 0.78
CA VAL A 75 -11.53 -1.51 1.76
C VAL A 75 -10.73 -1.34 3.06
N GLY A 76 -10.11 -2.43 3.54
CA GLY A 76 -9.24 -2.37 4.70
C GLY A 76 -7.99 -1.51 4.47
N VAL A 77 -7.37 -1.60 3.28
CA VAL A 77 -6.21 -0.77 2.91
C VAL A 77 -6.55 0.71 2.98
N VAL A 78 -7.69 1.12 2.42
CA VAL A 78 -8.18 2.50 2.48
C VAL A 78 -8.41 2.94 3.92
N ALA A 79 -9.09 2.13 4.73
CA ALA A 79 -9.32 2.43 6.15
C ALA A 79 -8.00 2.64 6.93
N THR A 80 -7.01 1.76 6.70
CA THR A 80 -5.71 1.87 7.38
C THR A 80 -4.84 3.02 6.85
N GLY A 81 -5.04 3.41 5.58
CA GLY A 81 -4.43 4.57 4.96
C GLY A 81 -4.95 5.86 5.58
N ILE A 82 -6.28 6.03 5.67
CA ILE A 82 -6.91 7.20 6.31
C ILE A 82 -6.48 7.32 7.77
N SER A 83 -6.55 6.22 8.53
CA SER A 83 -6.16 6.19 9.94
C SER A 83 -4.68 6.57 10.14
N GLY A 84 -3.76 5.87 9.48
CA GLY A 84 -2.32 6.12 9.63
C GLY A 84 -1.86 7.45 9.01
N GLY A 85 -2.36 7.78 7.83
CA GLY A 85 -2.06 9.02 7.11
C GLY A 85 -2.47 10.26 7.91
N SER A 86 -3.63 10.25 8.55
CA SER A 86 -4.08 11.36 9.41
C SER A 86 -3.14 11.58 10.61
N ALA A 87 -2.63 10.50 11.21
CA ALA A 87 -1.69 10.58 12.32
C ALA A 87 -0.34 11.16 11.87
N TYR A 88 0.20 10.70 10.74
CA TYR A 88 1.47 11.20 10.20
C TYR A 88 1.39 12.64 9.70
N LEU A 89 0.23 13.05 9.17
CA LEU A 89 -0.03 14.43 8.76
C LEU A 89 0.00 15.37 9.97
N ARG A 90 -0.63 14.98 11.09
CA ARG A 90 -0.57 15.73 12.36
C ARG A 90 0.85 15.83 12.92
N GLN A 91 1.68 14.81 12.68
CA GLN A 91 3.09 14.80 13.08
C GLN A 91 4.01 15.56 12.11
N LYS A 92 3.47 16.16 11.03
CA LYS A 92 4.23 16.87 9.99
C LYS A 92 5.35 16.02 9.36
N MET A 93 5.16 14.71 9.29
CA MET A 93 6.11 13.78 8.65
C MET A 93 5.81 13.52 7.18
N THR A 94 4.56 13.75 6.77
CA THR A 94 4.07 13.53 5.41
C THR A 94 4.52 14.66 4.47
N ASN A 95 5.16 14.29 3.35
CA ASN A 95 5.45 15.23 2.28
C ASN A 95 4.28 15.30 1.29
N ILE A 96 3.38 16.26 1.52
CA ILE A 96 2.13 16.38 0.76
C ILE A 96 2.39 16.63 -0.74
N ARG A 97 3.42 17.40 -1.09
CA ARG A 97 3.73 17.70 -2.51
C ARG A 97 4.21 16.46 -3.25
N LEU A 98 5.13 15.72 -2.65
CA LEU A 98 5.59 14.45 -3.18
C LEU A 98 4.45 13.43 -3.26
N ALA A 99 3.58 13.39 -2.24
CA ALA A 99 2.40 12.55 -2.25
C ALA A 99 1.48 12.88 -3.43
N MET A 100 1.06 14.14 -3.59
CA MET A 100 0.19 14.52 -4.71
C MET A 100 0.82 14.21 -6.06
N PHE A 101 2.12 14.46 -6.23
CA PHE A 101 2.83 14.16 -7.48
C PHE A 101 2.81 12.65 -7.80
N LEU A 102 3.21 11.81 -6.86
CA LEU A 102 3.23 10.36 -7.07
C LEU A 102 1.82 9.76 -7.11
N GLU A 103 0.84 10.38 -6.47
CA GLU A 103 -0.52 9.83 -6.39
C GLU A 103 -1.24 9.93 -7.72
N THR A 104 -0.98 10.98 -8.52
CA THR A 104 -1.48 11.04 -9.90
C THR A 104 -1.15 9.78 -10.72
N SER A 105 0.08 9.27 -10.60
CA SER A 105 0.51 8.04 -11.26
C SER A 105 -0.13 6.80 -10.65
N THR A 106 -0.26 6.77 -9.32
CA THR A 106 -0.74 5.61 -8.58
C THR A 106 -2.21 5.39 -8.87
N THR A 107 -3.01 6.45 -8.89
CA THR A 107 -4.44 6.36 -9.21
C THR A 107 -4.64 5.83 -10.64
N LEU A 108 -3.88 6.33 -11.63
CA LEU A 108 -3.92 5.79 -13.00
C LEU A 108 -3.52 4.32 -13.04
N GLY A 109 -2.45 3.96 -12.34
CA GLY A 109 -2.00 2.59 -12.20
C GLY A 109 -3.09 1.71 -11.58
N ALA A 110 -3.67 2.13 -10.47
CA ALA A 110 -4.70 1.39 -9.75
C ALA A 110 -5.95 1.16 -10.60
N LEU A 111 -6.37 2.16 -11.38
CA LEU A 111 -7.45 2.00 -12.35
C LEU A 111 -7.11 0.94 -13.40
N THR A 112 -5.91 1.02 -13.99
CA THR A 112 -5.47 0.00 -14.96
C THR A 112 -5.38 -1.40 -14.34
N GLY A 113 -4.86 -1.52 -13.12
CA GLY A 113 -4.73 -2.78 -12.40
C GLY A 113 -6.09 -3.39 -12.04
N ALA A 114 -7.04 -2.58 -11.59
CA ALA A 114 -8.39 -3.01 -11.28
C ALA A 114 -9.13 -3.52 -12.52
N LEU A 115 -8.99 -2.83 -13.66
CA LEU A 115 -9.56 -3.29 -14.93
C LEU A 115 -8.93 -4.61 -15.40
N LEU A 116 -7.61 -4.76 -15.26
CA LEU A 116 -6.91 -6.00 -15.58
C LEU A 116 -7.34 -7.16 -14.66
N ALA A 117 -7.62 -6.89 -13.38
CA ALA A 117 -8.07 -7.91 -12.44
C ALA A 117 -9.35 -8.61 -12.87
N LEU A 118 -10.26 -7.88 -13.54
CA LEU A 118 -11.51 -8.42 -14.08
C LEU A 118 -11.30 -9.37 -15.26
N MET A 119 -10.16 -9.27 -15.95
CA MET A 119 -9.83 -10.07 -17.14
C MET A 119 -8.94 -11.26 -16.83
N ILE A 120 -8.28 -11.28 -15.66
CA ILE A 120 -7.27 -12.29 -15.31
C ILE A 120 -7.91 -13.42 -14.48
N PRO A 121 -7.69 -14.69 -14.86
CA PRO A 121 -8.17 -15.83 -14.08
C PRO A 121 -7.52 -15.89 -12.68
N GLY A 122 -8.26 -16.37 -11.69
CA GLY A 122 -7.83 -16.37 -10.29
C GLY A 122 -6.49 -17.07 -10.04
N ALA A 123 -6.21 -18.16 -10.75
CA ALA A 123 -4.92 -18.87 -10.65
C ALA A 123 -3.73 -17.97 -11.01
N PHE A 124 -3.86 -17.13 -12.04
CA PHE A 124 -2.81 -16.18 -12.41
C PHE A 124 -2.67 -15.06 -11.38
N LEU A 125 -3.77 -14.57 -10.80
CA LEU A 125 -3.71 -13.60 -9.70
C LEU A 125 -2.94 -14.16 -8.51
N PHE A 126 -3.10 -15.44 -8.15
CA PHE A 126 -2.32 -16.08 -7.09
C PHE A 126 -0.81 -16.14 -7.41
N ILE A 127 -0.44 -16.48 -8.66
CA ILE A 127 0.96 -16.52 -9.08
C ILE A 127 1.56 -15.12 -9.02
N ILE A 128 0.86 -14.12 -9.56
CA ILE A 128 1.31 -12.72 -9.55
C ILE A 128 1.44 -12.25 -8.10
N PHE A 129 0.44 -12.49 -7.24
CA PHE A 129 0.50 -12.19 -5.81
C PHE A 129 1.71 -12.82 -5.12
N SER A 130 1.97 -14.09 -5.38
CA SER A 130 3.05 -14.84 -4.71
C SER A 130 4.43 -14.34 -5.14
N ALA A 131 4.66 -14.18 -6.45
CA ALA A 131 5.90 -13.61 -6.98
C ALA A 131 6.12 -12.19 -6.46
N PHE A 132 5.03 -11.44 -6.36
CA PHE A 132 5.02 -10.09 -5.85
C PHE A 132 5.41 -10.03 -4.36
N ALA A 133 4.75 -10.82 -3.50
CA ALA A 133 5.04 -10.89 -2.06
C ALA A 133 6.50 -11.31 -1.80
N PHE A 134 7.04 -12.22 -2.61
CA PHE A 134 8.44 -12.61 -2.56
C PHE A 134 9.39 -11.45 -2.88
N TYR A 135 9.11 -10.68 -3.94
CA TYR A 135 9.87 -9.48 -4.28
C TYR A 135 9.85 -8.44 -3.15
N VAL A 136 8.69 -8.20 -2.52
CA VAL A 136 8.55 -7.29 -1.37
C VAL A 136 9.51 -7.68 -0.26
N SER A 137 9.49 -8.95 0.12
CA SER A 137 10.31 -9.50 1.19
C SER A 137 11.80 -9.19 0.98
N ILE A 138 12.31 -9.40 -0.25
CA ILE A 138 13.71 -9.11 -0.59
C ILE A 138 13.99 -7.59 -0.60
N SER A 139 13.09 -6.80 -1.17
CA SER A 139 13.29 -5.35 -1.32
C SER A 139 13.40 -4.66 0.05
N GLN A 140 12.58 -5.05 1.02
CA GLN A 140 12.56 -4.45 2.36
C GLN A 140 13.87 -4.69 3.13
N VAL A 141 14.45 -5.89 3.04
CA VAL A 141 15.74 -6.19 3.67
C VAL A 141 16.87 -5.32 3.09
N ARG A 142 16.80 -5.00 1.79
CA ARG A 142 17.80 -4.12 1.14
C ARG A 142 17.62 -2.66 1.53
N SER A 143 16.38 -2.17 1.62
CA SER A 143 16.06 -0.79 2.02
C SER A 143 16.65 -0.44 3.40
N ILE A 144 16.50 -1.33 4.38
CA ILE A 144 17.03 -1.15 5.74
C ILE A 144 18.57 -0.97 5.72
N LYS A 145 19.29 -1.83 4.98
CA LYS A 145 20.76 -1.78 4.90
C LYS A 145 21.28 -0.51 4.21
N LEU A 146 20.60 -0.06 3.16
CA LEU A 146 21.00 1.12 2.39
C LEU A 146 20.75 2.41 3.16
N GLU A 147 19.65 2.48 3.91
CA GLU A 147 19.34 3.64 4.73
C GLU A 147 20.37 3.86 5.86
N ALA A 148 20.76 2.78 6.55
CA ALA A 148 21.78 2.85 7.60
C ALA A 148 23.10 3.44 7.08
N LYS A 149 23.46 3.19 5.81
CA LYS A 149 24.64 3.78 5.16
C LYS A 149 24.43 5.25 4.80
N LYS A 150 23.27 5.63 4.28
CA LYS A 150 22.97 7.02 3.87
C LYS A 150 22.83 7.98 5.05
N MET A 151 22.25 7.53 6.17
CA MET A 151 22.15 8.34 7.39
C MET A 151 23.51 8.69 7.99
N ARG A 152 24.48 7.77 7.92
CA ARG A 152 25.86 7.99 8.41
C ARG A 152 26.66 9.03 7.61
N LEU A 153 26.20 9.42 6.42
CA LEU A 153 26.96 10.26 5.48
C LEU A 153 26.25 11.58 5.11
N ASP A 154 25.15 11.93 5.78
CA ASP A 154 24.26 13.04 5.39
C ASP A 154 23.80 12.97 3.92
N GLY A 155 23.72 11.77 3.36
CA GLY A 155 23.48 11.55 1.93
C GLY A 155 22.12 12.08 1.45
N PHE A 156 21.18 12.27 2.36
CA PHE A 156 19.85 12.81 2.07
C PHE A 156 19.86 14.31 1.76
N LYS A 157 20.74 15.11 2.40
CA LYS A 157 20.85 16.56 2.20
C LYS A 157 21.71 16.95 1.00
N LYS A 158 22.71 16.14 0.67
CA LYS A 158 23.72 16.44 -0.37
C LYS A 158 23.30 16.05 -1.79
N ALA A 159 22.09 15.53 -1.99
CA ALA A 159 21.63 15.14 -3.32
C ALA A 159 21.26 16.36 -4.18
N THR A 160 21.41 16.23 -5.50
CA THR A 160 21.01 17.24 -6.46
C THR A 160 19.58 16.99 -6.94
N PRO A 161 18.67 17.99 -6.88
CA PRO A 161 17.31 17.81 -7.33
C PRO A 161 17.24 17.77 -8.85
N ASP A 162 16.42 16.87 -9.38
CA ASP A 162 16.10 16.84 -10.82
C ASP A 162 15.15 17.99 -11.20
N ARG A 163 14.93 18.18 -12.51
CA ARG A 163 14.15 19.30 -13.04
C ARG A 163 12.73 19.33 -12.50
N LEU A 164 12.04 18.19 -12.44
CA LEU A 164 10.67 18.12 -11.93
C LEU A 164 10.64 18.34 -10.42
N SER A 165 11.59 17.72 -9.69
CA SER A 165 11.71 17.94 -8.26
C SER A 165 11.91 19.42 -7.90
N ARG A 166 12.63 20.18 -8.74
CA ARG A 166 12.85 21.63 -8.53
C ARG A 166 11.62 22.45 -8.89
N ILE A 167 10.96 22.14 -10.01
CA ILE A 167 9.77 22.88 -10.46
C ILE A 167 8.60 22.69 -9.49
N LEU A 168 8.41 21.46 -8.99
CA LEU A 168 7.29 21.11 -8.12
C LEU A 168 7.63 21.20 -6.62
N ASP A 169 8.85 21.63 -6.29
CA ASP A 169 9.38 21.76 -4.93
C ASP A 169 9.08 20.52 -4.05
N LEU A 170 9.48 19.35 -4.55
CA LEU A 170 9.17 18.04 -3.95
C LEU A 170 10.04 17.71 -2.72
N SER A 171 11.12 18.46 -2.50
CA SER A 171 12.02 18.24 -1.35
C SER A 171 11.37 18.66 -0.04
N GLY A 172 11.86 18.15 1.09
CA GLY A 172 11.20 18.39 2.37
C GLY A 172 12.09 18.17 3.58
N SER A 173 11.49 18.34 4.76
CA SER A 173 12.11 18.02 6.04
C SER A 173 11.06 17.52 7.02
N TYR A 174 11.48 16.76 8.01
CA TYR A 174 10.64 16.34 9.12
C TYR A 174 11.43 16.32 10.42
N PHE A 175 10.74 16.52 11.54
CA PHE A 175 11.35 16.45 12.87
C PHE A 175 11.44 14.99 13.32
N ASP A 176 12.67 14.50 13.54
CA ASP A 176 12.88 13.15 14.07
C ASP A 176 12.98 13.18 15.60
N LYS A 177 11.91 12.74 16.28
CA LYS A 177 11.84 12.66 17.74
C LYS A 177 12.95 11.80 18.36
N SER A 178 13.46 10.80 17.65
CA SER A 178 14.53 9.94 18.15
C SER A 178 15.90 10.64 18.12
N LEU A 179 16.09 11.59 17.21
CA LEU A 179 17.33 12.35 17.06
C LEU A 179 17.24 13.75 17.69
N GLY A 180 16.03 14.21 18.00
CA GLY A 180 15.78 15.56 18.50
C GLY A 180 16.11 16.65 17.48
N ALA A 181 16.11 16.33 16.18
CA ALA A 181 16.59 17.22 15.12
C ALA A 181 15.76 17.12 13.83
N ASP A 182 15.78 18.20 13.05
CA ASP A 182 15.15 18.24 11.72
C ASP A 182 16.01 17.53 10.66
N VAL A 183 15.41 16.52 10.05
CA VAL A 183 15.99 15.74 8.96
C VAL A 183 15.47 16.28 7.62
N GLY A 184 16.24 17.19 7.04
CA GLY A 184 16.05 17.66 5.66
C GLY A 184 16.52 16.65 4.63
N TYR A 185 15.83 16.59 3.49
CA TYR A 185 16.19 15.72 2.37
C TYR A 185 15.81 16.34 1.03
N VAL A 186 16.60 15.99 0.01
CA VAL A 186 16.38 16.41 -1.37
C VAL A 186 15.86 15.24 -2.19
N VAL A 187 14.70 15.45 -2.82
CA VAL A 187 14.09 14.49 -3.74
C VAL A 187 14.83 14.50 -5.07
N LYS A 188 15.06 13.30 -5.62
CA LYS A 188 15.62 13.11 -6.97
C LYS A 188 14.86 12.02 -7.71
N GLY A 189 15.19 11.80 -8.99
CA GLY A 189 14.64 10.68 -9.74
C GLY A 189 13.10 10.73 -9.86
N SER A 190 12.54 11.93 -10.02
CA SER A 190 11.07 12.14 -10.05
C SER A 190 10.36 11.28 -11.10
N ILE A 191 10.93 11.12 -12.31
CA ILE A 191 10.34 10.28 -13.37
C ILE A 191 10.36 8.79 -13.01
N PRO A 192 11.52 8.17 -12.66
CA PRO A 192 11.54 6.80 -12.14
C PRO A 192 10.59 6.58 -10.97
N GLY A 193 10.52 7.54 -10.04
CA GLY A 193 9.59 7.50 -8.91
C GLY A 193 8.14 7.44 -9.35
N TRP A 194 7.75 8.30 -10.28
CA TRP A 194 6.40 8.35 -10.85
C TRP A 194 6.04 7.05 -11.59
N LEU A 195 6.96 6.50 -12.40
CA LEU A 195 6.73 5.22 -13.10
C LEU A 195 6.59 4.04 -12.13
N VAL A 196 7.43 3.97 -11.10
CA VAL A 196 7.34 2.91 -10.09
C VAL A 196 6.06 3.06 -9.27
N SER A 197 5.61 4.29 -9.02
CA SER A 197 4.36 4.56 -8.31
C SER A 197 3.13 4.20 -9.16
N PHE A 198 3.18 4.36 -10.49
CA PHE A 198 2.19 3.79 -11.41
C PHE A 198 2.15 2.25 -11.31
N MET A 199 3.31 1.58 -11.36
CA MET A 199 3.37 0.12 -11.20
C MET A 199 2.87 -0.34 -9.82
N ALA A 200 3.14 0.44 -8.77
CA ALA A 200 2.61 0.20 -7.44
C ALA A 200 1.08 0.31 -7.40
N GLY A 201 0.53 1.32 -8.06
CA GLY A 201 -0.91 1.47 -8.27
C GLY A 201 -1.50 0.25 -8.99
N MET A 202 -0.90 -0.15 -10.11
CA MET A 202 -1.35 -1.31 -10.88
C MET A 202 -1.35 -2.60 -10.04
N GLY A 203 -0.26 -2.87 -9.30
CA GLY A 203 -0.22 -3.99 -8.37
C GLY A 203 -1.26 -3.89 -7.25
N SER A 204 -1.53 -2.68 -6.75
CA SER A 204 -2.56 -2.44 -5.73
C SER A 204 -3.97 -2.71 -6.24
N GLY A 205 -4.31 -2.24 -7.45
CA GLY A 205 -5.61 -2.49 -8.06
C GLY A 205 -5.80 -3.95 -8.48
N LEU A 206 -4.71 -4.61 -8.89
CA LEU A 206 -4.73 -6.00 -9.33
C LEU A 206 -4.84 -7.00 -8.16
N LEU A 207 -4.12 -6.72 -7.07
CA LEU A 207 -3.89 -7.69 -5.98
C LEU A 207 -4.48 -7.27 -4.64
N GLY A 208 -5.03 -6.06 -4.51
CA GLY A 208 -5.64 -5.55 -3.28
C GLY A 208 -4.69 -5.34 -2.10
N ILE A 209 -3.39 -5.47 -2.33
CA ILE A 209 -2.37 -5.43 -1.28
C ILE A 209 -2.11 -4.04 -0.68
N GLY A 210 -2.46 -2.97 -1.39
CA GLY A 210 -1.98 -1.61 -1.13
C GLY A 210 -0.56 -1.40 -1.68
N GLY A 211 -0.35 -0.43 -2.57
CA GLY A 211 0.95 -0.19 -3.23
C GLY A 211 2.07 0.37 -2.34
N GLY A 212 1.84 0.48 -1.03
CA GLY A 212 2.58 1.37 -0.15
C GLY A 212 4.06 1.00 0.02
N PHE A 213 4.42 -0.26 0.19
CA PHE A 213 5.82 -0.68 0.32
C PHE A 213 6.64 -0.53 -0.98
N ILE A 214 6.00 -0.64 -2.16
CA ILE A 214 6.70 -0.32 -3.41
C ILE A 214 7.01 1.16 -3.39
N LYS A 215 6.02 2.00 -3.09
CA LYS A 215 6.18 3.46 -3.02
C LYS A 215 7.23 3.85 -1.99
N VAL A 216 7.21 3.24 -0.79
CA VAL A 216 8.20 3.45 0.27
C VAL A 216 9.61 3.07 -0.19
N SER A 217 9.77 1.87 -0.76
CA SER A 217 11.07 1.41 -1.26
C SER A 217 11.56 2.28 -2.42
N ALA A 218 10.65 2.68 -3.32
CA ALA A 218 10.98 3.54 -4.45
C ALA A 218 11.42 4.93 -4.00
N MET A 219 10.68 5.53 -3.07
CA MET A 219 11.01 6.81 -2.47
C MET A 219 12.39 6.76 -1.78
N ASN A 220 12.70 5.68 -1.07
CA ASN A 220 13.98 5.54 -0.37
C ASN A 220 15.17 5.23 -1.28
N LEU A 221 15.01 4.25 -2.17
CA LEU A 221 16.08 3.74 -3.02
C LEU A 221 16.36 4.67 -4.20
N PHE A 222 15.31 5.09 -4.92
CA PHE A 222 15.43 5.87 -6.14
C PHE A 222 15.31 7.37 -5.88
N MET A 223 14.37 7.78 -5.02
CA MET A 223 14.05 9.20 -4.86
C MET A 223 14.76 9.92 -3.72
N ASN A 224 15.58 9.21 -2.96
CA ASN A 224 16.36 9.77 -1.86
C ASN A 224 15.52 10.40 -0.74
N VAL A 225 14.41 9.75 -0.40
CA VAL A 225 13.55 10.14 0.72
C VAL A 225 13.84 9.23 1.94
N PRO A 226 14.03 9.78 3.14
CA PRO A 226 14.22 8.98 4.35
C PRO A 226 13.02 8.07 4.64
N LEU A 227 13.24 6.86 5.17
CA LEU A 227 12.19 5.84 5.31
C LEU A 227 11.00 6.32 6.14
N LYS A 228 11.26 7.04 7.24
CA LYS A 228 10.21 7.64 8.08
C LYS A 228 9.29 8.57 7.28
N ALA A 229 9.88 9.46 6.47
CA ALA A 229 9.13 10.35 5.59
C ALA A 229 8.45 9.58 4.45
N SER A 230 9.09 8.54 3.89
CA SER A 230 8.51 7.69 2.85
C SER A 230 7.29 6.93 3.35
N ILE A 231 7.34 6.34 4.54
CA ILE A 231 6.21 5.62 5.16
C ILE A 231 5.06 6.59 5.42
N ALA A 232 5.34 7.74 6.03
CA ALA A 232 4.35 8.79 6.28
C ALA A 232 3.68 9.30 5.00
N THR A 233 4.49 9.57 3.97
CA THR A 233 4.03 10.05 2.66
C THR A 233 3.20 8.98 1.96
N SER A 234 3.66 7.72 1.94
CA SER A 234 2.93 6.63 1.30
C SER A 234 1.62 6.29 1.99
N LYS A 235 1.49 6.51 3.30
CA LYS A 235 0.25 6.22 4.02
C LYS A 235 -0.86 7.23 3.77
N PHE A 236 -0.47 8.44 3.39
CA PHE A 236 -1.40 9.49 2.97
C PHE A 236 -1.98 9.24 1.57
N MET A 237 -1.29 8.44 0.76
CA MET A 237 -1.57 8.18 -0.65
C MET A 237 -2.27 6.84 -0.87
#